data_AF-A0A415TZC0-F1
#
_entry.id   AF-A0A415TZC0-F1
#
_cell.length_a   1.000
_cell.length_b   1.000
_cell.length_c   1.000
_cell.angle_alpha   90.00
_cell.angle_beta   90.00
_cell.angle_gamma   90.00
#
_symmetry.space_group_name_H-M   'P 1'
#
loop_
_entity.id
_entity.type
_entity.pdbx_description
1 polymer ?
#
loop_
_entity_poly.entity_id
_entity_poly.type
_entity_poly.pdbx_seq_one_letter_code
_entity_poly.pdbx_strand_id
1 'polypeptide(L)'
;MKKKSGKTLMQKWKNKIGGKLSALDKKKLVLTNIPYALAAFYADRAFFLYRNSPGEDMGNKLLYAMEHADRIFAGFVLSNNWKDLLAGIVVAVVLKVLVWQKQADAKKLRKGIEYGSARWGTAEDIKPYMSEDPWMNIP
;
A
#
# COMPACT_ATOMS: atom_id res chain seq x y z
N MET A 1 1.88 13.40 52.96
CA MET A 1 0.80 13.04 51.99
C MET A 1 1.38 13.00 50.58
N LYS A 2 1.49 11.83 49.93
CA LYS A 2 1.98 11.74 48.54
C LYS A 2 0.82 12.03 47.57
N LYS A 3 0.89 13.14 46.83
CA LYS A 3 -0.07 13.49 45.75
C LYS A 3 0.03 12.43 44.64
N LYS A 4 -1.06 11.70 44.38
CA LYS A 4 -1.21 10.86 43.19
C LYS A 4 -1.38 11.77 41.96
N SER A 5 -0.28 12.09 41.29
CA SER A 5 -0.29 12.78 39.99
C SER A 5 -0.88 11.86 38.92
N GLY A 6 -2.13 12.10 38.53
CA GLY A 6 -2.75 11.42 37.39
C GLY A 6 -2.02 11.73 36.09
N LYS A 7 -1.66 10.71 35.31
CA LYS A 7 -0.98 10.88 34.01
C LYS A 7 -1.89 11.64 33.04
N THR A 8 -1.36 12.70 32.43
CA THR A 8 -2.05 13.53 31.42
C THR A 8 -2.45 12.72 30.19
N LEU A 9 -3.49 13.16 29.48
CA LEU A 9 -4.05 12.46 28.31
C LEU A 9 -3.00 12.28 27.20
N MET A 10 -2.13 13.26 26.99
CA MET A 10 -0.96 13.16 26.11
C MET A 10 0.01 12.05 26.51
N GLN A 11 0.28 11.87 27.81
CA GLN A 11 1.16 10.78 28.27
C GLN A 11 0.52 9.41 28.03
N LYS A 12 -0.80 9.28 28.19
CA LYS A 12 -1.52 8.05 27.85
C LYS A 12 -1.40 7.73 26.36
N TRP A 13 -1.59 8.73 25.49
CA TRP A 13 -1.41 8.59 24.05
C TRP A 13 0.02 8.24 23.65
N LYS A 14 1.01 8.93 24.20
CA LYS A 14 2.43 8.66 23.96
C LYS A 14 2.80 7.23 24.37
N ASN A 15 2.33 6.76 25.52
CA ASN A 15 2.60 5.40 25.99
C ASN A 15 1.87 4.33 25.14
N LYS A 16 0.65 4.63 24.66
CA LYS A 16 -0.11 3.73 23.78
C LYS A 16 0.53 3.61 22.39
N ILE A 17 0.97 4.73 21.82
CA ILE A 17 1.70 4.77 20.55
C ILE A 17 3.06 4.10 20.72
N GLY A 18 3.79 4.44 21.78
CA GLY A 18 5.11 3.86 22.09
C GLY A 18 5.05 2.35 22.27
N GLY A 19 4.05 1.83 22.99
CA GLY A 19 3.87 0.38 23.19
C GLY A 19 3.51 -0.37 21.89
N LYS A 20 2.74 0.25 20.99
CA LYS A 20 2.47 -0.31 19.65
C LYS A 20 3.68 -0.22 18.73
N LEU A 21 4.48 0.85 18.82
CA LEU A 21 5.72 1.00 18.04
C LEU A 21 6.81 0.03 18.52
N SER A 22 6.91 -0.23 19.82
CA SER A 22 7.91 -1.16 20.38
C SER A 22 7.59 -2.62 20.05
N ALA A 23 6.31 -2.95 19.89
CA ALA A 23 5.86 -4.27 19.43
C ALA A 23 5.97 -4.46 17.91
N LEU A 24 6.34 -3.41 17.17
CA LEU A 24 6.43 -3.44 15.72
C LEU A 24 7.86 -3.80 15.30
N ASP A 25 7.99 -4.86 14.49
CA ASP A 25 9.28 -5.25 13.94
C ASP A 25 9.84 -4.14 13.02
N LYS A 26 10.82 -3.38 13.52
CA LYS A 26 11.46 -2.29 12.76
C LYS A 26 11.96 -2.74 11.39
N LYS A 27 12.51 -3.96 11.30
CA LYS A 27 12.95 -4.57 10.04
C LYS A 27 11.80 -4.75 9.05
N LYS A 28 10.66 -5.26 9.52
CA LYS A 28 9.46 -5.47 8.70
C LYS A 28 8.86 -4.14 8.25
N LEU A 29 8.86 -3.13 9.12
CA LEU A 29 8.41 -1.79 8.79
C LEU A 29 9.26 -1.17 7.67
N VAL A 30 10.59 -1.23 7.81
CA VAL A 30 11.51 -0.72 6.80
C VAL A 30 11.30 -1.47 5.49
N LEU A 31 11.31 -2.81 5.52
CA LEU A 31 11.14 -3.65 4.33
C LEU A 31 9.83 -3.38 3.58
N THR A 32 8.73 -3.16 4.32
CA THR A 32 7.43 -2.87 3.72
C THR A 32 7.38 -1.46 3.11
N ASN A 33 8.19 -0.52 3.60
CA ASN A 33 8.20 0.86 3.13
C ASN A 33 9.18 1.13 1.97
N ILE A 34 10.19 0.26 1.75
CA ILE A 34 11.15 0.37 0.64
C ILE A 34 10.49 0.62 -0.73
N PRO A 35 9.46 -0.15 -1.18
CA PRO A 35 8.87 0.07 -2.49
C PRO A 35 8.23 1.46 -2.63
N TYR A 36 7.67 2.02 -1.55
CA TYR A 36 7.09 3.36 -1.56
C TYR A 36 8.17 4.45 -1.56
N ALA A 37 9.29 4.21 -0.85
CA ALA A 37 10.43 5.13 -0.87
C ALA A 37 11.07 5.20 -2.26
N LEU A 38 11.21 4.06 -2.95
CA LEU A 38 11.68 4.01 -4.32
C LEU A 38 10.72 4.73 -5.27
N ALA A 39 9.41 4.50 -5.13
CA ALA A 39 8.40 5.20 -5.93
C ALA A 39 8.45 6.73 -5.71
N ALA A 40 8.60 7.18 -4.47
CA ALA A 40 8.76 8.59 -4.15
C ALA A 40 10.00 9.19 -4.81
N PHE A 41 11.12 8.46 -4.75
CA PHE A 41 12.40 8.89 -5.32
C PHE A 41 12.34 9.02 -6.85
N TYR A 42 11.80 8.02 -7.55
CA TYR A 42 11.67 8.09 -9.00
C TYR A 42 10.66 9.13 -9.47
N ALA A 43 9.58 9.33 -8.71
CA ALA A 43 8.65 10.41 -8.98
C ALA A 43 9.31 11.79 -8.83
N ASP A 44 10.05 12.03 -7.74
CA ASP A 44 10.81 13.27 -7.53
C ASP A 44 11.77 13.57 -8.69
N ARG A 45 12.49 12.56 -9.19
CA ARG A 45 13.36 12.65 -10.38
C ARG A 45 12.58 13.00 -11.65
N ALA A 46 11.42 12.40 -11.86
CA ALA A 46 10.57 12.69 -13.01
C ALA A 46 10.07 14.14 -12.98
N PHE A 47 9.64 14.64 -11.82
CA PHE A 47 9.23 16.04 -11.64
C PHE A 47 10.39 17.02 -11.82
N PHE A 48 11.60 16.67 -11.36
CA PHE A 48 12.81 17.46 -11.59
C PHE A 48 13.12 17.60 -13.08
N LEU A 49 13.08 16.51 -13.86
CA LEU A 49 13.29 16.57 -15.31
C LEU A 49 12.20 17.36 -16.02
N TYR A 50 10.94 17.16 -15.62
CA TYR A 50 9.82 17.91 -16.15
C TYR A 50 9.99 19.42 -15.93
N ARG A 51 10.43 19.84 -14.73
CA ARG A 51 10.67 21.25 -14.40
C ARG A 51 11.85 21.86 -15.15
N ASN A 52 12.93 21.10 -15.35
CA ASN A 52 14.13 21.57 -16.03
C ASN A 52 14.07 21.42 -17.56
N SER A 53 12.95 20.93 -18.09
CA SER A 53 12.77 20.78 -19.53
C SER A 53 12.62 22.16 -20.21
N PRO A 54 13.27 22.39 -21.36
CA PRO A 54 13.27 23.68 -22.06
C PRO A 54 11.99 23.96 -22.86
N GLY A 55 10.96 23.12 -22.78
CA GLY A 55 9.73 23.30 -23.55
C GLY A 55 8.91 24.49 -23.06
N GLU A 56 8.25 25.22 -23.96
CA GLU A 56 7.34 26.32 -23.60
C GLU A 56 5.95 25.78 -23.23
N ASP A 57 5.46 24.79 -23.99
CA ASP A 57 4.19 24.10 -23.77
C ASP A 57 4.28 22.88 -22.86
N MET A 58 3.24 22.67 -22.05
CA MET A 58 3.12 21.54 -21.12
C MET A 58 3.33 20.17 -21.81
N GLY A 59 2.85 20.01 -23.05
CA GLY A 59 3.01 18.78 -23.85
C GLY A 59 4.46 18.55 -24.30
N ASN A 60 5.14 19.60 -24.75
CA ASN A 60 6.55 19.51 -25.18
C ASN A 60 7.47 19.21 -24.00
N LYS A 61 7.16 19.75 -22.81
CA LYS A 61 7.86 19.40 -21.56
C LYS A 61 7.71 17.92 -21.18
N LEU A 62 6.50 17.37 -21.34
CA LEU A 62 6.24 15.96 -21.07
C LEU A 62 6.99 15.07 -22.05
N LEU A 63 6.93 15.40 -23.35
CA LEU A 63 7.62 14.64 -24.39
C LEU A 63 9.14 14.61 -24.15
N TYR A 64 9.72 15.77 -23.80
CA TYR A 64 11.15 15.88 -23.44
C TYR A 64 11.49 15.04 -22.20
N ALA A 65 10.64 15.06 -21.17
CA ALA A 65 10.84 14.26 -19.97
C ALA A 65 10.75 12.74 -20.25
N MET A 66 9.91 12.33 -21.20
CA MET A 66 9.80 10.94 -21.65
C MET A 66 11.00 10.52 -22.51
N GLU A 67 11.42 11.36 -23.46
CA GLU A 67 12.58 11.12 -24.31
C GLU A 67 13.87 11.03 -23.48
N HIS A 68 13.93 11.76 -22.36
CA HIS A 68 15.06 11.74 -21.45
C HIS A 68 14.76 11.01 -20.13
N ALA A 69 13.84 10.04 -20.17
CA ALA A 69 13.52 9.21 -19.02
C ALA A 69 14.71 8.34 -18.57
N ASP A 70 15.66 8.06 -19.47
CA ASP A 70 16.96 7.46 -19.15
C ASP A 70 17.73 8.26 -18.08
N ARG A 71 17.62 9.61 -18.12
CA ARG A 71 18.24 10.48 -17.11
C ARG A 71 17.64 10.32 -15.73
N ILE A 72 16.41 9.80 -15.59
CA ILE A 72 15.80 9.51 -14.28
C ILE A 72 16.67 8.49 -13.52
N PHE A 73 17.23 7.51 -14.22
CA PHE A 73 18.06 6.43 -13.68
C PHE A 73 19.56 6.74 -13.65
N ALA A 74 20.01 7.75 -14.39
CA ALA A 74 21.43 8.08 -14.56
C ALA A 74 22.15 8.57 -13.28
N GLY A 75 21.45 8.77 -12.16
CA GLY A 75 22.11 9.16 -10.90
C GLY A 75 21.22 9.12 -9.66
N PHE A 76 21.85 8.92 -8.50
CA PHE A 76 21.20 8.88 -7.19
C PHE A 76 21.17 10.27 -6.53
N VAL A 77 20.51 11.25 -7.18
CA VAL A 77 20.44 12.64 -6.68
C VAL A 77 18.98 13.04 -6.48
N LEU A 78 18.59 13.29 -5.22
CA LEU A 78 17.31 13.88 -4.89
C LEU A 78 17.21 15.32 -5.41
N SER A 79 16.02 15.74 -5.82
CA SER A 79 15.77 17.14 -6.16
C SER A 79 16.02 18.02 -4.94
N ASN A 80 16.76 19.10 -5.12
CA ASN A 80 16.98 20.13 -4.09
C ASN A 80 15.76 21.07 -3.94
N ASN A 81 14.68 20.82 -4.69
CA ASN A 81 13.47 21.64 -4.66
C ASN A 81 12.37 20.98 -3.83
N TRP A 82 11.83 21.72 -2.87
CA TRP A 82 10.77 21.25 -1.98
C TRP A 82 9.48 20.84 -2.72
N LYS A 83 9.19 21.46 -3.88
CA LYS A 83 7.99 21.12 -4.68
C LYS A 83 8.08 19.73 -5.29
N ASP A 84 9.25 19.38 -5.80
CA ASP A 84 9.49 18.08 -6.44
C ASP A 84 9.47 16.97 -5.35
N LEU A 85 10.04 17.27 -4.18
CA LEU A 85 9.98 16.43 -2.98
C LEU A 85 8.54 16.16 -2.52
N LEU A 86 7.71 17.22 -2.46
CA LEU A 86 6.29 17.07 -2.13
C LEU A 86 5.56 16.22 -3.18
N ALA A 87 5.86 16.41 -4.46
CA ALA A 87 5.27 15.60 -5.53
C ALA A 87 5.63 14.11 -5.36
N GLY A 88 6.89 13.79 -5.04
CA GLY A 88 7.31 12.43 -4.72
C GLY A 88 6.56 11.84 -3.52
N ILE A 89 6.38 12.61 -2.45
CA ILE A 89 5.61 12.18 -1.27
C ILE A 89 4.14 11.92 -1.64
N VAL A 90 3.52 12.80 -2.42
CA VAL A 90 2.13 12.65 -2.87
C VAL A 90 1.98 11.35 -3.66
N VAL A 91 2.88 11.06 -4.60
CA VAL A 91 2.87 9.81 -5.38
C VAL A 91 2.98 8.59 -4.46
N ALA A 92 3.85 8.62 -3.47
CA ALA A 92 3.99 7.51 -2.51
C ALA A 92 2.73 7.30 -1.65
N VAL A 93 2.06 8.39 -1.24
CA VAL A 93 0.79 8.33 -0.50
C VAL A 93 -0.31 7.73 -1.37
N VAL A 94 -0.44 8.18 -2.63
CA VAL A 94 -1.41 7.63 -3.58
C VAL A 94 -1.15 6.14 -3.79
N LEU A 95 0.10 5.73 -4.02
CA LEU A 95 0.46 4.32 -4.17
C LEU A 95 0.07 3.50 -2.93
N LYS A 96 0.31 4.04 -1.72
CA LYS A 96 -0.07 3.38 -0.46
C LYS A 96 -1.58 3.22 -0.32
N VAL A 97 -2.36 4.22 -0.72
CA VAL A 97 -3.83 4.14 -0.74
C VAL A 97 -4.31 3.07 -1.72
N LEU A 98 -3.74 3.02 -2.93
CA LEU A 98 -4.09 2.01 -3.94
C LEU A 98 -3.77 0.59 -3.48
N VAL A 99 -2.58 0.38 -2.91
CA VAL A 99 -2.20 -0.93 -2.35
C VAL A 99 -3.12 -1.30 -1.20
N TRP A 100 -3.47 -0.35 -0.33
CA TRP A 100 -4.41 -0.59 0.77
C TRP A 100 -5.80 -0.98 0.26
N GLN A 101 -6.33 -0.30 -0.76
CA GLN A 101 -7.59 -0.68 -1.42
C GLN A 101 -7.50 -2.11 -1.98
N LYS A 102 -6.43 -2.43 -2.71
CA LYS A 102 -6.21 -3.77 -3.28
C LYS A 102 -6.07 -4.85 -2.20
N GLN A 103 -5.42 -4.54 -1.07
CA GLN A 103 -5.31 -5.45 0.07
C GLN A 103 -6.67 -5.65 0.76
N ALA A 104 -7.48 -4.61 0.89
CA ALA A 104 -8.84 -4.71 1.43
C ALA A 104 -9.76 -5.54 0.52
N ASP A 105 -9.52 -5.51 -0.79
CA ASP A 105 -10.28 -6.28 -1.78
C ASP A 105 -9.75 -7.71 -2.02
N ALA A 106 -8.61 -8.08 -1.43
CA ALA A 106 -7.97 -9.37 -1.64
C ALA A 106 -8.71 -10.51 -0.91
N LYS A 107 -9.82 -11.00 -1.50
CA LYS A 107 -10.51 -12.32 -1.45
C LYS A 107 -10.64 -13.14 -0.15
N LYS A 108 -9.97 -12.82 0.96
CA LYS A 108 -10.13 -13.49 2.26
C LYS A 108 -11.34 -12.97 3.04
N LEU A 109 -11.89 -11.81 2.65
CA LEU A 109 -13.09 -11.21 3.22
C LEU A 109 -14.04 -10.91 2.06
N ARG A 110 -15.04 -11.77 1.84
CA ARG A 110 -16.15 -11.42 0.94
C ARG A 110 -16.95 -10.32 1.64
N LYS A 111 -17.01 -9.13 1.04
CA LYS A 111 -17.79 -8.00 1.58
C LYS A 111 -19.25 -8.44 1.70
N GLY A 112 -19.84 -8.28 2.89
CA GLY A 112 -21.23 -8.63 3.15
C GLY A 112 -21.51 -10.10 3.47
N ILE A 113 -20.47 -10.91 3.67
CA ILE A 113 -20.63 -12.33 4.02
C ILE A 113 -19.91 -12.59 5.35
N GLU A 114 -20.66 -12.97 6.38
CA GLU A 114 -20.11 -13.29 7.69
C GLU A 114 -19.07 -14.42 7.60
N TYR A 115 -18.02 -14.29 8.41
CA TYR A 115 -17.00 -15.32 8.53
C TYR A 115 -17.67 -16.60 9.07
N GLY A 116 -17.85 -17.61 8.22
CA GLY A 116 -18.58 -18.83 8.60
C GLY A 116 -19.97 -18.97 7.98
N SER A 117 -20.40 -18.10 7.06
CA SER A 117 -21.63 -18.32 6.27
C SER A 117 -21.54 -19.51 5.29
N ALA A 118 -20.51 -20.35 5.42
CA ALA A 118 -20.35 -21.54 4.59
C ALA A 118 -21.59 -22.41 4.81
N ARG A 119 -22.44 -22.46 3.78
CA ARG A 119 -23.55 -23.40 3.76
C ARG A 119 -23.01 -24.74 3.30
N TRP A 120 -23.43 -25.80 3.99
CA TRP A 120 -23.21 -27.16 3.54
C TRP A 120 -23.98 -27.34 2.23
N GLY A 121 -23.36 -28.01 1.25
CA GLY A 121 -24.03 -28.33 -0.01
C GLY A 121 -25.33 -29.08 0.25
N THR A 122 -26.36 -28.75 -0.51
CA THR A 122 -27.65 -29.45 -0.48
C THR A 122 -27.56 -30.75 -1.28
N ALA A 123 -28.54 -31.64 -1.12
CA ALA A 123 -28.59 -32.89 -1.89
C ALA A 123 -28.51 -32.65 -3.41
N GLU A 124 -29.00 -31.50 -3.90
CA GLU A 124 -28.94 -31.11 -5.31
C GLU A 124 -27.53 -30.78 -5.78
N ASP A 125 -26.69 -30.22 -4.92
CA ASP A 125 -25.30 -29.90 -5.23
C ASP A 125 -24.43 -31.17 -5.33
N ILE A 126 -24.87 -32.26 -4.68
CA ILE A 126 -24.19 -33.56 -4.65
C ILE A 126 -24.68 -34.48 -5.78
N LYS A 127 -25.87 -34.24 -6.36
CA LYS A 127 -26.45 -35.04 -7.45
C LYS A 127 -25.50 -35.31 -8.63
N PRO A 128 -24.69 -34.34 -9.13
CA PRO A 128 -23.77 -34.58 -10.24
C PRO A 128 -22.64 -35.56 -9.90
N TYR A 129 -22.41 -35.79 -8.62
CA TYR A 129 -21.36 -36.66 -8.08
C TYR A 129 -21.92 -37.96 -7.48
N MET A 130 -23.24 -38.13 -7.49
CA MET A 130 -23.90 -39.38 -7.15
C MET A 130 -24.09 -40.19 -8.42
N SER A 131 -23.53 -41.38 -8.45
CA SER A 131 -23.80 -42.36 -9.50
C SER A 131 -25.24 -42.87 -9.41
N GLU A 132 -25.84 -43.21 -10.55
CA GLU A 132 -27.19 -43.83 -10.61
C GLU A 132 -27.18 -45.24 -9.99
N ASP A 133 -26.03 -45.91 -10.01
CA ASP A 133 -25.79 -47.19 -9.35
C ASP A 133 -25.20 -46.95 -7.94
N PRO A 134 -25.95 -47.25 -6.86
CA PRO A 134 -25.52 -46.98 -5.48
C PRO A 134 -24.18 -47.62 -5.08
N TRP A 135 -23.76 -48.70 -5.77
CA TRP A 135 -22.52 -49.42 -5.48
C TRP A 135 -21.27 -48.78 -6.08
N MET A 136 -21.46 -47.80 -6.96
CA MET A 136 -20.39 -47.05 -7.62
C MET A 136 -20.07 -45.74 -6.89
N ASN A 137 -20.83 -45.39 -5.85
CA ASN A 137 -20.50 -44.29 -4.96
C ASN A 137 -19.37 -44.67 -4.00
N ILE A 138 -18.42 -43.76 -3.83
CA ILE A 138 -17.33 -43.91 -2.88
C ILE A 138 -17.93 -43.79 -1.46
N PRO A 139 -17.78 -44.80 -0.58
CA PRO A 139 -18.26 -44.73 0.80
C PRO A 139 -17.50 -43.71 1.66
#